data_AF-A0A1H9RKF0-F1
#
_entry.id   AF-A0A1H9RKF0-F1
#
_cell.length_a   1.000
_cell.length_b   1.000
_cell.length_c   1.000
_cell.angle_alpha   90.00
_cell.angle_beta   90.00
_cell.angle_gamma   90.00
#
_symmetry.space_group_name_H-M   'P 1'
#
loop_
_entity.id
_entity.type
_entity.pdbx_description
1 polymer ?
#
loop_
_entity_poly.entity_id
_entity_poly.type
_entity_poly.pdbx_seq_one_letter_code
_entity_poly.pdbx_strand_id
1 'polypeptide(L)'
;MWCIPPRQDAALVCAMKQVLSVYKHAFDPDYPAGCMVETSVLCVKEVRPAPPDGPGQIERYDVEYERNGVAHLFRFYAPLKNRRRTDVADNHAAA
;
A
#
# COMPACT_ATOMS: atom_id res chain seq x y z
N MET A 1 11.69 -9.81 0.48
CA MET A 1 11.42 -10.79 1.54
C MET A 1 11.84 -10.17 2.86
N TRP A 2 10.93 -9.92 3.79
CA TRP A 2 11.30 -9.49 5.13
C TRP A 2 11.80 -10.71 5.91
N CYS A 3 13.10 -10.74 6.25
CA CYS A 3 13.66 -11.79 7.09
C CYS A 3 13.66 -11.32 8.54
N ILE A 4 12.79 -11.91 9.37
CA ILE A 4 12.92 -11.82 10.83
C ILE A 4 14.07 -12.76 11.22
N PRO A 5 15.11 -12.29 11.93
CA PRO A 5 16.23 -13.14 12.29
C PRO A 5 15.74 -14.36 13.09
N PRO A 6 16.18 -15.58 12.75
CA PRO A 6 15.81 -16.76 13.53
C PRO A 6 16.25 -16.56 14.97
N ARG A 7 15.37 -16.87 15.94
CA ARG A 7 15.54 -16.69 17.40
C ARG A 7 15.36 -15.26 17.94
N GLN A 8 15.02 -14.26 17.11
CA GLN A 8 14.63 -12.91 17.55
C GLN A 8 13.13 -12.62 17.31
N ASP A 9 12.34 -13.67 17.13
CA ASP A 9 10.91 -13.61 16.87
C ASP A 9 10.09 -13.18 18.09
N ALA A 10 10.41 -13.67 19.29
CA ALA A 10 9.59 -13.46 20.48
C ALA A 10 9.47 -11.97 20.87
N ALA A 11 10.59 -11.23 20.85
CA ALA A 11 10.59 -9.80 21.15
C ALA A 11 9.80 -9.00 20.10
N LEU A 12 10.00 -9.31 18.81
CA LEU A 12 9.25 -8.71 17.72
C LEU A 12 7.75 -9.03 17.83
N VAL A 13 7.39 -10.29 18.09
CA VAL A 13 6.00 -10.73 18.27
C VAL A 13 5.37 -10.01 19.46
N CYS A 14 6.10 -9.85 20.57
CA CYS A 14 5.62 -9.09 21.72
C CYS A 14 5.32 -7.62 21.34
N ALA A 15 6.25 -6.95 20.66
CA ALA A 15 6.06 -5.58 20.19
C ALA A 15 4.90 -5.46 19.18
N MET A 16 4.78 -6.40 18.23
CA MET A 16 3.68 -6.43 17.27
C MET A 16 2.33 -6.70 17.95
N LYS A 17 2.28 -7.50 19.01
CA LYS A 17 1.06 -7.66 19.81
C LYS A 17 0.64 -6.36 20.49
N GLN A 18 1.58 -5.53 20.96
CA GLN A 18 1.26 -4.21 21.52
C GLN A 18 0.71 -3.25 20.46
N VAL A 19 1.24 -3.28 19.23
CA VAL A 19 0.66 -2.49 18.12
C VAL A 19 -0.74 -2.97 17.79
N LEU A 20 -0.95 -4.29 17.70
CA LEU A 20 -2.27 -4.87 17.42
C LEU A 20 -3.30 -4.61 18.52
N SER A 21 -2.88 -4.46 19.79
CA SER A 21 -3.82 -4.13 20.87
C SER A 21 -4.44 -2.74 20.73
N VAL A 22 -3.73 -1.77 20.12
CA VAL A 22 -4.27 -0.43 19.84
C VAL A 22 -5.52 -0.51 18.97
N TYR A 23 -5.52 -1.39 17.97
CA TYR A 23 -6.66 -1.59 17.07
C TYR A 23 -7.83 -2.35 17.71
N LYS A 24 -7.66 -2.90 18.92
CA LYS A 24 -8.71 -3.60 19.68
C LYS A 24 -9.36 -2.71 20.75
N HIS A 25 -8.86 -1.49 20.96
CA HIS A 25 -9.46 -0.58 21.93
C HIS A 25 -10.90 -0.25 21.52
N ALA A 26 -11.74 0.01 22.54
CA ALA A 26 -13.05 0.59 22.30
C ALA A 26 -12.89 1.89 21.52
N PHE A 27 -13.81 2.13 20.59
CA PHE A 27 -13.78 3.34 19.79
C PHE A 27 -14.01 4.57 20.69
N ASP A 28 -13.05 5.49 20.68
CA ASP A 28 -13.13 6.78 21.35
C ASP A 28 -13.19 7.90 20.28
N PRO A 29 -14.27 8.69 20.21
CA PRO A 29 -14.39 9.79 19.25
C PRO A 29 -13.34 10.89 19.43
N ASP A 30 -12.91 11.14 20.66
CA ASP A 30 -11.93 12.18 21.03
C ASP A 30 -10.50 11.71 20.76
N TYR A 31 -10.26 10.39 20.82
CA TYR A 31 -8.96 9.75 20.56
C TYR A 31 -9.06 8.65 19.49
N PRO A 32 -9.36 8.99 18.23
CA PRO A 32 -9.54 7.99 17.19
C PRO A 32 -8.20 7.37 16.77
N ALA A 33 -8.14 6.04 16.76
CA ALA A 33 -7.00 5.31 16.19
C ALA A 33 -6.88 5.59 14.68
N GLY A 34 -5.77 6.21 14.29
CA GLY A 34 -5.44 6.53 12.90
C GLY A 34 -3.99 6.19 12.57
N CYS A 35 -3.72 5.94 11.29
CA CYS A 35 -2.39 5.74 10.75
C CYS A 35 -2.19 6.66 9.54
N MET A 36 -0.98 7.21 9.43
CA MET A 36 -0.49 7.89 8.24
C MET A 36 0.71 7.10 7.73
N VAL A 37 0.76 6.88 6.42
CA VAL A 37 1.93 6.30 5.75
C VAL A 37 2.27 7.14 4.53
N GLU A 38 3.57 7.27 4.30
CA GLU A 38 4.14 7.85 3.11
C GLU A 38 4.72 6.73 2.25
N THR A 39 4.41 6.73 0.95
CA THR A 39 4.95 5.75 0.01
C THR A 39 5.10 6.36 -1.37
N SER A 40 5.94 5.75 -2.19
CA SER A 40 6.05 6.08 -3.61
C SER A 40 5.49 4.93 -4.45
N VAL A 41 4.88 5.27 -5.59
CA VAL A 41 4.42 4.30 -6.60
C VAL A 41 5.14 4.60 -7.90
N LEU A 42 5.79 3.59 -8.46
CA LEU A 42 6.34 3.68 -9.81
C LEU A 42 5.18 3.75 -10.80
N CYS A 43 5.12 4.83 -11.57
CA CYS A 43 4.17 4.94 -12.67
C CYS A 43 4.80 4.25 -13.89
N VAL A 44 4.01 3.42 -14.57
CA VAL A 44 4.47 2.65 -15.74
C VAL A 44 3.54 2.89 -16.92
N LYS A 45 4.09 2.75 -18.13
CA LYS A 45 3.34 2.73 -19.38
C LYS A 45 3.52 1.38 -20.04
N GLU A 46 2.45 0.86 -20.61
CA GLU A 46 2.51 -0.30 -21.49
C GLU A 46 3.26 0.08 -22.77
N VAL A 47 4.19 -0.78 -23.19
CA VAL A 47 4.94 -0.59 -24.44
C VAL A 47 4.25 -1.22 -25.64
N ARG A 48 3.28 -2.11 -25.40
CA ARG A 48 2.53 -2.85 -26.42
C ARG A 48 1.08 -2.98 -26.02
N PRO A 49 0.14 -2.94 -26.99
CA PRO A 49 -1.27 -3.15 -26.71
C PRO A 49 -1.52 -4.58 -26.22
N ALA A 50 -2.51 -4.72 -25.34
CA ALA A 50 -3.03 -6.03 -24.95
C ALA A 50 -3.45 -6.85 -26.20
N PRO A 51 -3.16 -8.16 -26.25
CA PRO A 51 -3.70 -9.02 -27.28
C PRO A 51 -5.23 -9.06 -27.22
N PRO A 52 -5.91 -9.33 -28.34
CA PRO A 52 -7.36 -9.38 -28.37
C PRO A 52 -7.92 -10.47 -27.44
N ASP A 53 -9.00 -10.14 -26.74
CA ASP A 53 -9.72 -11.06 -25.87
C ASP A 53 -10.37 -12.20 -26.66
N GLY A 54 -10.51 -13.35 -26.01
CA GLY A 54 -11.24 -14.51 -26.52
C GLY A 54 -12.22 -15.05 -25.48
N PRO A 55 -13.29 -15.77 -25.88
CA PRO A 55 -14.23 -16.37 -24.94
C PRO A 55 -13.52 -17.24 -23.90
N GLY A 56 -13.75 -16.95 -22.61
CA GLY A 56 -13.13 -17.66 -21.49
C GLY A 56 -11.68 -17.27 -21.17
N GLN A 57 -11.13 -16.26 -21.84
CA GLN A 57 -9.81 -15.71 -21.53
C GLN A 57 -9.95 -14.49 -20.61
N ILE A 58 -9.02 -14.36 -19.66
CA ILE A 58 -8.83 -13.13 -18.89
C ILE A 58 -7.95 -12.20 -19.72
N GLU A 59 -8.18 -10.90 -19.62
CA GLU A 59 -7.34 -9.86 -20.19
C GLU A 59 -5.87 -10.07 -19.80
N ARG A 60 -4.95 -9.85 -20.76
CA ARG A 60 -3.51 -10.06 -20.57
C ARG A 60 -2.75 -8.83 -21.02
N TYR A 61 -1.66 -8.57 -20.34
CA TYR A 61 -0.75 -7.47 -20.65
C TYR A 61 0.67 -8.04 -20.82
N ASP A 62 1.47 -7.41 -21.68
CA ASP A 62 2.90 -7.71 -21.74
C ASP A 62 3.56 -7.32 -20.41
N VAL A 63 4.58 -8.07 -19.99
CA VAL A 63 5.34 -7.78 -18.77
C VAL A 63 6.35 -6.67 -18.98
N GLU A 64 6.72 -6.38 -20.24
CA GLU A 64 7.57 -5.26 -20.59
C GLU A 64 6.84 -3.93 -20.36
N TYR A 65 7.52 -2.95 -19.75
CA TYR A 65 6.94 -1.64 -19.46
C TYR A 65 7.99 -0.53 -19.55
N GLU A 66 7.52 0.68 -19.83
CA GLU A 66 8.32 1.91 -19.77
C GLU A 66 8.12 2.60 -18.42
N ARG A 67 9.21 3.07 -17.79
CA ARG A 67 9.13 3.86 -16.56
C ARG A 67 8.60 5.25 -16.87
N ASN A 68 7.52 5.67 -16.21
CA ASN A 68 6.84 6.93 -16.43
C ASN A 68 6.83 7.82 -15.17
N GLY A 69 8.00 7.96 -14.54
CA GLY A 69 8.16 8.71 -13.30
C GLY A 69 7.65 7.97 -12.06
N VAL A 70 7.68 8.67 -10.92
CA VAL A 70 7.28 8.14 -9.61
C VAL A 70 6.30 9.10 -8.96
N ALA A 71 5.16 8.60 -8.54
CA ALA A 71 4.19 9.37 -7.77
C ALA A 71 4.50 9.24 -6.27
N HIS A 72 4.37 10.35 -5.54
CA HIS A 72 4.48 10.37 -4.09
C HIS A 72 3.09 10.39 -3.47
N LEU A 73 2.85 9.50 -2.49
CA LEU A 73 1.54 9.28 -1.90
C LEU A 73 1.60 9.47 -0.38
N PHE A 74 0.64 10.23 0.14
CA PHE A 74 0.28 10.24 1.55
C PHE A 74 -1.03 9.47 1.73
N ARG A 75 -1.03 8.46 2.59
CA ARG A 75 -2.23 7.66 2.87
C ARG A 75 -2.60 7.76 4.34
N PHE A 76 -3.86 8.03 4.59
CA PHE A 76 -4.46 8.09 5.92
C PHE A 76 -5.51 6.99 6.06
N TYR A 77 -5.49 6.30 7.19
CA TYR A 77 -6.44 5.22 7.48
C TYR A 77 -6.91 5.27 8.93
N ALA A 78 -8.23 5.20 9.13
CA ALA A 78 -8.87 5.10 10.42
C ALA A 78 -9.83 3.88 10.41
N PRO A 79 -9.37 2.69 10.83
CA PRO A 79 -10.11 1.43 10.69
C PRO A 79 -11.47 1.45 11.38
N LEU A 80 -11.50 1.91 12.64
CA LEU A 80 -12.71 1.93 13.47
C LEU A 80 -13.76 2.95 13.00
N LYS A 81 -13.36 3.90 12.14
CA LYS A 81 -14.26 4.86 11.47
C LYS A 81 -14.62 4.44 10.04
N ASN A 82 -14.13 3.30 9.57
CA ASN A 82 -14.21 2.85 8.17
C ASN A 82 -13.81 3.95 7.17
N ARG A 83 -12.76 4.72 7.47
CA ARG A 83 -12.32 5.85 6.64
C ARG A 83 -10.91 5.60 6.11
N ARG A 84 -10.73 5.83 4.81
CA ARG A 84 -9.43 5.83 4.13
C ARG A 84 -9.36 7.04 3.19
N ARG A 85 -8.21 7.70 3.16
CA ARG A 85 -7.89 8.78 2.23
C ARG A 85 -6.51 8.54 1.63
N THR A 86 -6.32 8.89 0.37
CA THR A 86 -5.00 8.88 -0.28
C THR A 86 -4.88 10.18 -1.05
N ASP A 87 -3.82 10.91 -0.76
CA ASP A 87 -3.44 12.13 -1.44
C ASP A 87 -2.21 11.81 -2.29
N VAL A 88 -2.24 12.26 -3.55
CA VAL A 88 -1.10 12.16 -4.46
C VAL A 88 -0.47 13.55 -4.50
N ALA A 89 0.82 13.63 -4.20
CA ALA A 89 1.52 14.91 -4.25
C ALA A 89 1.69 15.36 -5.70
N ASP A 90 1.56 16.66 -5.93
CA ASP A 90 1.70 17.30 -7.23
C ASP A 90 3.17 17.60 -7.53
N ASN A 91 4.00 16.57 -7.44
CA ASN A 91 5.45 16.63 -7.64
C ASN A 91 5.95 15.49 -8.55
N HIS A 92 5.04 14.92 -9.35
CA HIS A 92 5.40 13.93 -10.35
C HIS A 92 6.38 14.54 -11.35
N ALA A 93 7.58 13.96 -11.41
CA ALA A 93 8.51 14.18 -12.50
C ALA A 93 8.53 12.90 -13.35
N ALA A 94 7.98 12.98 -14.56
CA ALA A 94 8.31 12.02 -15.60
C ALA A 94 9.79 12.20 -15.97
N ALA A 95 10.46 11.10 -16.28
CA ALA A 95 11.78 11.15 -16.90
C ALA A 95 11.66 11.64 -18.36
#